data_AF-A0A927L9Q9-F1
#
_entry.id   AF-A0A927L9Q9-F1
#
_cell.length_a   1.000
_cell.length_b   1.000
_cell.length_c   1.000
_cell.angle_alpha   90.00
_cell.angle_beta   90.00
_cell.angle_gamma   90.00
#
_symmetry.space_group_name_H-M   'P 1'
#
loop_
_entity.id
_entity.type
_entity.pdbx_description
1 polymer ?
#
loop_
_entity_poly.entity_id
_entity_poly.type
_entity_poly.pdbx_seq_one_letter_code
_entity_poly.pdbx_strand_id
1 'polypeptide(L)'
;MRHVGVGRRRRGRSAPRPRPSVRRLRPLLPYRAGPLRAHTPATITDSATRRHSLATVRRQSYAIMQNALIQGRCGIAAPVRDSQGTVVAAVSAVGPDDFIRPTRVVPHVRAAADDISRSSRAAGTGAGEFGA
;
A
#
# COMPACT_ATOMS: atom_id res chain seq x y z
N MET A 1 27.57 -67.88 -0.76
CA MET A 1 27.94 -66.95 0.33
C MET A 1 27.52 -65.54 -0.05
N ARG A 2 26.79 -64.89 0.86
CA ARG A 2 26.51 -63.44 0.99
C ARG A 2 25.61 -62.76 -0.04
N HIS A 3 24.33 -62.70 0.36
CA HIS A 3 23.38 -61.62 0.17
C HIS A 3 24.03 -60.22 0.13
N VAL A 4 23.61 -59.39 -0.81
CA VAL A 4 23.43 -57.94 -0.57
C VAL A 4 22.07 -57.54 -1.13
N GLY A 5 21.17 -57.19 -0.22
CA GLY A 5 19.93 -56.51 -0.54
C GLY A 5 20.06 -55.00 -0.36
N VAL A 6 18.99 -54.34 -0.78
CA VAL A 6 18.49 -53.03 -0.34
C VAL A 6 19.05 -51.81 -1.08
N GLY A 7 18.11 -51.13 -1.75
CA GLY A 7 18.22 -49.75 -2.18
C GLY A 7 16.88 -49.20 -2.66
N ARG A 8 15.77 -49.43 -1.93
CA ARG A 8 14.48 -48.78 -2.25
C ARG A 8 14.66 -47.27 -2.17
N ARG A 9 14.64 -46.57 -3.31
CA ARG A 9 14.51 -45.11 -3.38
C ARG A 9 13.24 -44.72 -2.63
N ARG A 10 13.40 -44.16 -1.42
CA ARG A 10 12.34 -43.45 -0.74
C ARG A 10 11.98 -42.24 -1.61
N ARG A 11 10.84 -42.30 -2.30
CA ARG A 11 10.18 -41.10 -2.82
C ARG A 11 9.86 -40.24 -1.60
N GLY A 12 10.72 -39.26 -1.33
CA GLY A 12 10.49 -38.24 -0.32
C GLY A 12 9.14 -37.59 -0.60
N ARG A 13 8.18 -37.87 0.26
CA ARG A 13 6.87 -37.21 0.29
C ARG A 13 7.16 -35.73 0.52
N SER A 14 7.08 -34.93 -0.54
CA SER A 14 7.15 -33.47 -0.47
C SER A 14 6.17 -32.99 0.59
N ALA A 15 6.67 -32.47 1.70
CA ALA A 15 5.84 -31.87 2.74
C ALA A 15 4.99 -30.75 2.10
N PRO A 16 3.73 -30.57 2.50
CA PRO A 16 2.96 -29.40 2.08
C PRO A 16 3.72 -28.15 2.55
N ARG A 17 4.04 -27.24 1.62
CA ARG A 17 4.59 -25.93 1.98
C ARG A 17 3.61 -25.27 2.97
N PRO A 18 4.09 -24.66 4.07
CA PRO A 18 3.21 -23.97 5.00
C PRO A 18 2.41 -22.92 4.23
N ARG A 19 1.08 -22.98 4.32
CA ARG A 19 0.20 -21.95 3.77
C ARG A 19 0.47 -20.66 4.54
N PRO A 20 0.76 -19.53 3.87
CA PRO A 20 0.97 -18.28 4.60
C PRO A 20 -0.32 -17.91 5.31
N SER A 21 -0.24 -17.77 6.63
CA SER A 21 -1.29 -17.20 7.46
C SER A 21 -1.41 -15.71 7.12
N VAL A 22 -2.32 -15.40 6.19
CA VAL A 22 -2.62 -14.01 5.84
C VAL A 22 -3.31 -13.36 7.04
N ARG A 23 -2.55 -12.64 7.86
CA ARG A 23 -3.13 -11.71 8.81
C ARG A 23 -3.75 -10.59 7.99
N ARG A 24 -5.08 -10.63 7.81
CA ARG A 24 -5.85 -9.48 7.32
C ARG A 24 -5.24 -8.23 7.93
N LEU A 25 -4.93 -7.23 7.11
CA LEU A 25 -4.78 -5.88 7.64
C LEU A 25 -5.99 -5.67 8.55
N ARG A 26 -5.75 -5.45 9.84
CA ARG A 26 -6.83 -5.11 10.77
C ARG A 26 -7.62 -4.00 10.07
N PRO A 27 -8.97 -4.02 10.12
CA PRO A 27 -9.75 -2.88 9.69
C PRO A 27 -9.04 -1.64 10.24
N LEU A 28 -8.66 -0.70 9.37
CA LEU A 28 -8.03 0.54 9.79
C LEU A 28 -8.90 1.03 10.95
N LEU A 29 -8.31 1.06 12.16
CA LEU A 29 -9.03 1.40 13.37
C LEU A 29 -9.86 2.66 13.09
N PRO A 30 -11.08 2.79 13.64
CA PRO A 30 -11.84 4.02 13.52
C PRO A 30 -10.88 5.15 13.86
N TYR A 31 -10.66 5.99 12.87
CA TYR A 31 -9.44 6.78 12.84
C TYR A 31 -9.40 7.61 14.13
N ARG A 32 -8.30 7.51 14.88
CA ARG A 32 -8.26 8.07 16.24
C ARG A 32 -8.28 9.59 16.11
N ALA A 33 -9.27 10.21 16.76
CA ALA A 33 -9.39 11.66 16.92
C ALA A 33 -8.42 12.18 18.01
N GLY A 34 -7.17 11.72 18.00
CA GLY A 34 -6.12 12.32 18.81
C GLY A 34 -5.68 13.66 18.21
N PRO A 35 -5.13 14.58 19.02
CA PRO A 35 -4.57 15.83 18.52
C PRO A 35 -3.45 15.52 17.52
N LEU A 36 -3.52 16.13 16.33
CA LEU A 36 -2.49 16.01 15.30
C LEU A 36 -1.48 17.15 15.45
N ARG A 37 -0.20 16.81 15.30
CA ARG A 37 0.86 17.81 15.21
C ARG A 37 0.70 18.61 13.92
N ALA A 38 0.64 19.93 14.05
CA ALA A 38 0.81 20.82 12.91
C ALA A 38 2.30 20.83 12.51
N HIS A 39 2.61 20.35 11.31
CA HIS A 39 3.97 20.41 10.77
C HIS A 39 4.22 21.75 10.06
N THR A 40 3.15 22.32 9.51
CA THR A 40 3.11 23.58 8.77
C THR A 40 1.71 24.22 8.96
N PRO A 41 1.51 25.49 8.57
CA PRO A 41 0.17 26.09 8.56
C PRO A 41 -0.83 25.38 7.63
N ALA A 42 -0.36 24.64 6.63
CA ALA A 42 -1.20 23.88 5.69
C ALA A 42 -1.52 22.46 6.19
N THR A 43 -0.98 22.03 7.34
CA THR A 43 -1.28 20.71 7.89
C THR A 43 -2.73 20.62 8.37
N ILE A 44 -3.49 19.67 7.83
CA ILE A 44 -4.86 19.41 8.27
C ILE A 44 -4.84 18.78 9.68
N THR A 45 -5.16 19.56 10.70
CA THR A 45 -5.26 19.11 12.10
C THR A 45 -6.71 18.87 12.54
N ASP A 46 -7.67 19.59 11.96
CA ASP A 46 -9.10 19.44 12.26
C ASP A 46 -9.65 18.08 11.84
N SER A 47 -10.47 17.48 12.71
CA SER A 47 -11.06 16.16 12.50
C SER A 47 -12.12 16.15 11.40
N ALA A 48 -12.93 17.21 11.28
CA ALA A 48 -14.00 17.28 10.27
C ALA A 48 -13.42 17.43 8.86
N THR A 49 -12.46 18.34 8.70
CA THR A 49 -11.71 18.58 7.47
C THR A 49 -10.97 17.33 7.02
N ARG A 50 -10.34 16.61 7.94
CA ARG A 50 -9.63 15.37 7.65
C ARG A 50 -10.58 14.24 7.26
N ARG A 51 -11.76 14.11 7.89
CA ARG A 51 -12.82 13.18 7.43
C ARG A 51 -13.31 13.52 6.02
N HIS A 52 -13.50 14.81 5.72
CA HIS A 52 -13.91 15.27 4.40
C HIS A 52 -12.85 14.99 3.33
N SER A 53 -11.58 15.24 3.65
CA SER A 53 -10.45 14.91 2.78
C SER A 53 -10.41 13.40 2.48
N LEU A 54 -10.53 12.54 3.49
CA LEU A 54 -10.58 11.08 3.30
C LEU A 54 -11.77 10.63 2.45
N ALA A 55 -12.96 11.24 2.62
CA ALA A 55 -14.11 10.96 1.77
C ALA A 55 -13.84 11.34 0.31
N THR A 56 -13.17 12.47 0.08
CA THR A 56 -12.74 12.93 -1.25
C THR A 56 -11.74 11.96 -1.86
N VAL A 57 -10.70 11.55 -1.11
CA VAL A 57 -9.72 10.54 -1.55
C VAL A 57 -10.38 9.23 -1.94
N ARG A 58 -11.36 8.76 -1.15
CA ARG A 58 -12.11 7.53 -1.47
C ARG A 58 -12.89 7.64 -2.78
N ARG A 59 -13.50 8.79 -3.05
CA ARG A 59 -14.27 9.03 -4.28
C ARG A 59 -13.38 9.16 -5.51
N GLN A 60 -12.28 9.92 -5.42
CA GLN A 60 -11.43 10.24 -6.57
C GLN A 60 -10.29 9.24 -6.78
N SER A 61 -10.00 8.38 -5.80
CA SER A 61 -8.90 7.40 -5.79
C SER A 61 -7.49 8.03 -5.91
N TYR A 62 -7.31 9.23 -5.38
CA TYR A 62 -5.99 9.84 -5.16
C TYR A 62 -6.05 10.88 -4.04
N ALA A 63 -4.90 11.21 -3.48
CA ALA A 63 -4.70 12.29 -2.51
C ALA A 63 -3.71 13.31 -3.05
N ILE A 64 -3.94 14.59 -2.75
CA ILE A 64 -3.00 15.68 -2.99
C ILE A 64 -2.69 16.29 -1.63
N MET A 65 -1.41 16.47 -1.35
CA MET A 65 -0.92 17.04 -0.11
C MET A 65 0.08 18.14 -0.46
N GLN A 66 -0.38 19.38 -0.43
CA GLN A 66 0.45 20.56 -0.68
C GLN A 66 0.84 21.21 0.62
N ASN A 67 2.13 21.52 0.75
CA ASN A 67 2.72 22.24 1.87
C ASN A 67 2.49 21.61 3.25
N ALA A 68 1.90 20.41 3.36
CA ALA A 68 1.34 19.93 4.62
C ALA A 68 2.36 19.29 5.58
N LEU A 69 3.52 18.85 5.08
CA LEU A 69 4.61 18.30 5.91
C LEU A 69 5.84 19.20 5.91
N ILE A 70 6.16 19.77 4.75
CA ILE A 70 7.29 20.66 4.50
C ILE A 70 6.77 21.76 3.58
N GLN A 71 7.07 23.03 3.86
CA GLN A 71 6.72 24.13 2.97
C GLN A 71 7.49 24.04 1.65
N GLY A 72 6.88 24.50 0.55
CA GLY A 72 7.39 24.35 -0.82
C GLY A 72 7.35 22.93 -1.37
N ARG A 73 6.57 22.01 -0.77
CA ARG A 73 6.48 20.60 -1.21
C ARG A 73 5.07 20.20 -1.54
N CYS A 74 4.92 19.41 -2.60
CA CYS A 74 3.67 18.79 -3.00
C CYS A 74 3.86 17.29 -3.16
N GLY A 75 2.93 16.52 -2.58
CA GLY A 75 2.85 15.08 -2.71
C GLY A 75 1.52 14.67 -3.34
N ILE A 76 1.57 13.69 -4.24
CA ILE A 76 0.39 13.05 -4.85
C ILE A 76 0.49 11.57 -4.56
N ALA A 77 -0.60 10.95 -4.11
CA ALA A 77 -0.64 9.53 -3.81
C ALA A 77 -1.88 8.85 -4.40
N ALA A 78 -1.75 7.61 -4.84
CA ALA A 78 -2.86 6.76 -5.29
C ALA A 78 -2.81 5.38 -4.58
N PRO A 79 -3.97 4.79 -4.27
CA PRO A 79 -4.05 3.54 -3.53
C PRO A 79 -3.79 2.32 -4.43
N VAL A 80 -3.05 1.36 -3.91
CA VAL A 80 -2.90 0.01 -4.48
C VAL A 80 -3.92 -0.91 -3.83
N ARG A 81 -4.71 -1.62 -4.64
CA ARG A 81 -5.81 -2.47 -4.16
C ARG A 81 -5.58 -3.93 -4.51
N ASP A 82 -5.94 -4.82 -3.58
CA ASP A 82 -5.93 -6.26 -3.81
C ASP A 82 -7.14 -6.74 -4.64
N SER A 83 -7.27 -8.06 -4.81
CA SER A 83 -8.39 -8.69 -5.54
C SER A 83 -9.75 -8.47 -4.88
N GLN A 84 -9.79 -8.14 -3.59
CA GLN A 84 -11.01 -7.85 -2.83
C GLN A 84 -11.34 -6.35 -2.81
N GLY A 85 -10.56 -5.53 -3.53
CA GLY A 85 -10.72 -4.07 -3.53
C GLY A 85 -10.19 -3.40 -2.25
N THR A 86 -9.54 -4.14 -1.35
CA THR A 86 -8.96 -3.61 -0.12
C THR A 86 -7.68 -2.84 -0.47
N VAL A 87 -7.53 -1.64 0.09
CA VAL A 87 -6.29 -0.87 -0.05
C VAL A 87 -5.20 -1.53 0.79
N VAL A 88 -4.16 -2.02 0.14
CA VAL A 88 -3.04 -2.76 0.78
C VAL A 88 -1.73 -1.97 0.77
N ALA A 89 -1.59 -0.98 -0.12
CA ALA A 89 -0.45 -0.08 -0.22
C ALA A 89 -0.85 1.24 -0.91
N ALA A 90 0.09 2.15 -1.09
CA ALA A 90 -0.07 3.36 -1.89
C ALA A 90 1.21 3.70 -2.66
N VAL A 91 1.07 4.26 -3.85
CA VAL A 91 2.16 4.85 -4.65
C VAL A 91 2.10 6.36 -4.49
N SER A 92 3.25 7.01 -4.33
CA SER A 92 3.29 8.47 -4.24
C SER A 92 4.44 9.10 -5.01
N ALA A 93 4.23 10.31 -5.50
CA ALA A 93 5.24 11.18 -6.08
C ALA A 93 5.31 12.47 -5.24
N VAL A 94 6.52 12.87 -4.84
CA VAL A 94 6.76 14.04 -3.99
C VAL A 94 7.85 14.90 -4.60
N GLY A 95 7.66 16.21 -4.61
CA GLY A 95 8.63 17.15 -5.16
C GLY A 95 8.34 18.59 -4.75
N PRO A 96 9.10 19.57 -5.28
CA PRO A 96 8.75 20.98 -5.15
C PRO A 96 7.34 21.23 -5.68
N ASP A 97 6.55 22.06 -5.01
CA ASP A 97 5.18 22.40 -5.42
C ASP A 97 5.11 23.17 -6.76
N ASP A 98 6.18 23.88 -7.10
CA ASP A 98 6.37 24.48 -8.43
C ASP A 98 6.59 23.46 -9.55
N PHE A 99 7.07 22.26 -9.21
CA PHE A 99 7.34 21.20 -10.18
C PHE A 99 6.18 20.20 -10.29
N ILE A 100 5.58 19.82 -9.16
CA ILE A 100 4.49 18.86 -9.12
C ILE A 100 3.16 19.55 -9.44
N ARG A 101 2.79 19.56 -10.73
CA ARG A 101 1.47 20.01 -11.20
C ARG A 101 0.46 18.85 -11.11
N PRO A 102 -0.58 18.93 -10.24
CA PRO A 102 -1.48 17.79 -10.02
C PRO A 102 -2.18 17.28 -11.28
N THR A 103 -2.61 18.17 -12.17
CA THR A 103 -3.26 17.81 -13.44
C THR A 103 -2.37 16.98 -14.36
N ARG A 104 -1.04 17.09 -14.24
CA ARG A 104 -0.07 16.33 -15.04
C ARG A 104 0.36 15.05 -14.35
N VAL A 105 0.54 15.08 -13.03
CA VAL A 105 1.15 13.97 -12.29
C VAL A 105 0.12 12.93 -11.82
N VAL A 106 -1.11 13.34 -11.49
CA VAL A 106 -2.16 12.43 -11.01
C VAL A 106 -2.41 11.24 -11.98
N PRO A 107 -2.54 11.43 -13.31
CA PRO A 107 -2.75 10.31 -14.22
C PRO A 107 -1.63 9.26 -14.16
N HIS A 108 -0.38 9.69 -14.05
CA HIS A 108 0.77 8.79 -13.99
C HIS A 108 0.84 8.01 -12.67
N VAL A 109 0.62 8.70 -11.54
CA VAL A 109 0.61 8.04 -10.22
C VAL A 109 -0.54 7.03 -10.11
N ARG A 110 -1.70 7.37 -10.68
CA ARG A 110 -2.84 6.43 -10.76
C ARG A 110 -2.54 5.23 -11.65
N ALA A 111 -2.01 5.46 -12.85
CA ALA A 111 -1.63 4.37 -13.76
C ALA A 111 -0.63 3.41 -13.08
N ALA A 112 0.40 3.93 -12.43
CA ALA A 112 1.37 3.11 -11.69
C ALA A 112 0.70 2.30 -10.55
N ALA A 113 -0.19 2.93 -9.77
CA ALA A 113 -0.91 2.23 -8.72
C ALA A 113 -1.86 1.15 -9.27
N ASP A 114 -2.52 1.40 -10.39
CA ASP A 114 -3.40 0.45 -11.05
C ASP A 114 -2.62 -0.73 -11.64
N ASP A 115 -1.44 -0.47 -12.20
CA ASP A 115 -0.54 -1.50 -12.73
C ASP A 115 -0.04 -2.44 -11.63
N ILE A 116 0.42 -1.87 -10.51
CA ILE A 116 0.79 -2.64 -9.32
C ILE A 116 -0.43 -3.42 -8.82
N SER A 117 -1.60 -2.79 -8.74
CA SER A 117 -2.82 -3.46 -8.30
C SER A 117 -3.18 -4.65 -9.20
N ARG A 118 -2.96 -4.58 -10.53
CA ARG A 118 -3.16 -5.72 -11.44
C ARG A 118 -2.11 -6.81 -11.22
N SER A 119 -0.85 -6.43 -11.08
CA SER A 119 0.24 -7.38 -10.80
C SER A 119 0.04 -8.13 -9.48
N SER A 120 -0.35 -7.43 -8.41
CA SER A 120 -0.63 -8.02 -7.10
C SER A 120 -1.81 -9.00 -7.12
N ARG A 121 -2.78 -8.80 -8.03
CA ARG A 121 -3.90 -9.74 -8.24
C ARG A 121 -3.45 -10.98 -9.01
N ALA A 122 -2.64 -10.81 -10.05
CA ALA A 122 -2.15 -11.89 -10.89
C ALA A 122 -1.11 -12.78 -10.18
N ALA A 123 -0.24 -12.18 -9.36
CA ALA A 123 0.79 -12.88 -8.61
C ALA A 123 0.23 -13.71 -7.46
N GLY A 124 -1.03 -13.48 -7.05
CA GLY A 124 -1.68 -14.20 -5.97
C GLY A 124 -0.81 -14.38 -4.72
N THR A 125 0.07 -13.43 -4.35
CA THR A 125 0.99 -13.59 -3.21
C THR A 125 1.63 -12.24 -2.82
N GLY A 126 1.76 -12.02 -1.50
CA GLY A 126 2.97 -11.44 -0.89
C GLY A 126 3.07 -9.91 -0.84
N ALA A 127 2.42 -9.30 0.14
CA ALA A 127 2.78 -7.96 0.59
C ALA A 127 4.16 -8.04 1.28
N GLY A 128 5.19 -7.58 0.55
CA GLY A 128 6.56 -7.47 1.05
C GLY A 128 6.68 -6.50 2.22
N GLU A 129 7.58 -6.86 3.12
CA GLU A 129 8.07 -6.07 4.25
C GLU A 129 8.53 -4.67 3.82
N PHE A 130 8.10 -3.65 4.55
CA PHE A 130 8.86 -2.41 4.71
C PHE A 130 8.60 -1.82 6.10
N GLY A 131 9.67 -1.68 6.88
CA GLY A 131 9.77 -0.75 8.00
C GLY A 131 9.95 -1.38 9.38
N ALA A 132 11.21 -1.40 9.82
CA ALA A 132 11.72 -1.77 11.14
C ALA A 132 11.13 -0.96 12.30
#